data_AF-A0A2Z6R0H7-F1
#
_entry.id   AF-A0A2Z6R0H7-F1
#
_cell.length_a   1.000
_cell.length_b   1.000
_cell.length_c   1.000
_cell.angle_alpha   90.00
_cell.angle_beta   90.00
_cell.angle_gamma   90.00
#
_symmetry.space_group_name_H-M   'P 1'
#
loop_
_entity.id
_entity.type
_entity.pdbx_description
1 polymer ?
#
loop_
_entity_poly.entity_id
_entity_poly.type
_entity_poly.pdbx_seq_one_letter_code
_entity_poly.pdbx_strand_id
1 'polypeptide(L)'
;MSVQIVDSQEIKLAEFLSAEDVLTIEGNKIFKDTPIPETKDHDSESNDESVFDQYETSRNIEERDYIINEAVRIGFIQDKFVQWISSISDDILATQTPEYWFHSYVSDLEINIWDENSSPSAWLSSCFEITPETADTIVNNVSKDYLQNQTPQYWINAWITQQTNPISCEFKTFIEESPANTLISYGETSNILIADKIPESNDVDKFNLLLSLQSLQLRPSSDEHTYYFHTTNQNGAESIIKDGIHLGKSAPYQDFGRSSFYLNNEFRYATEWGRNRYLNPNSCVIFVYNIPNELLQRYNYLDLSQDLKKWEQVVRKSYNGLKNVADKYDLIYGPQIKKCY
;
A
#
# COMPACT_ATOMS: atom_id res chain seq x y z
N MET A 1 -1.09 11.32 17.99
CA MET A 1 0.36 11.32 17.73
C MET A 1 0.72 10.01 17.02
N SER A 2 1.90 9.87 16.42
CA SER A 2 2.27 8.63 15.72
C SER A 2 3.59 8.07 16.22
N VAL A 3 3.64 6.76 16.47
CA VAL A 3 4.87 5.96 16.59
C VAL A 3 5.21 5.43 15.20
N GLN A 4 6.48 5.40 14.87
CA GLN A 4 6.96 4.97 13.57
C GLN A 4 8.12 4.02 13.75
N ILE A 5 8.06 2.91 13.01
CA ILE A 5 9.13 1.91 12.98
C ILE A 5 10.00 2.22 11.76
N VAL A 6 11.28 2.49 12.00
CA VAL A 6 12.27 2.89 10.99
C VAL A 6 13.31 1.78 10.84
N ASP A 7 13.67 1.48 9.60
CA ASP A 7 14.61 0.43 9.21
C ASP A 7 15.92 0.46 10.01
N SER A 8 16.06 -0.49 10.93
CA SER A 8 17.35 -1.06 11.26
C SER A 8 17.23 -2.58 11.39
N GLN A 9 17.35 -3.26 10.25
CA GLN A 9 17.43 -4.72 10.07
C GLN A 9 16.07 -5.44 10.06
N GLU A 10 15.78 -6.10 8.93
CA GLU A 10 14.64 -6.99 8.64
C GLU A 10 14.37 -8.10 9.68
N ILE A 11 15.22 -8.23 10.71
CA ILE A 11 15.13 -9.22 11.78
C ILE A 11 14.26 -8.74 12.96
N LYS A 12 13.95 -7.45 13.10
CA LYS A 12 13.27 -6.91 14.31
C LYS A 12 11.74 -6.82 14.25
N LEU A 13 11.12 -6.87 13.07
CA LEU A 13 9.65 -6.74 12.95
C LEU A 13 8.89 -8.03 13.29
N ALA A 14 9.54 -9.19 13.16
CA ALA A 14 8.95 -10.47 13.57
C ALA A 14 8.59 -10.49 15.06
N GLU A 15 9.38 -9.83 15.91
CA GLU A 15 9.12 -9.73 17.36
C GLU A 15 7.98 -8.76 17.72
N PHE A 16 7.69 -7.75 16.88
CA PHE A 16 6.51 -6.88 17.01
C PHE A 16 5.21 -7.60 16.65
N LEU A 17 5.29 -8.66 15.85
CA LEU A 17 4.16 -9.47 15.41
C LEU A 17 4.04 -10.79 16.20
N SER A 18 5.08 -11.21 16.92
CA SER A 18 5.11 -12.45 17.72
C SER A 18 4.84 -12.24 19.21
N ALA A 19 3.89 -11.37 19.56
CA ALA A 19 3.28 -11.42 20.90
C ALA A 19 2.36 -12.66 20.99
N GLU A 20 3.02 -13.82 21.04
CA GLU A 20 2.57 -15.20 21.28
C GLU A 20 1.35 -15.71 20.51
N ASP A 21 1.60 -16.46 19.42
CA ASP A 21 1.14 -17.86 19.26
C ASP A 21 1.62 -18.43 17.91
N VAL A 22 2.78 -19.11 17.86
CA VAL A 22 2.96 -20.31 17.01
C VAL A 22 3.97 -21.25 17.69
N LEU A 23 3.40 -22.26 18.35
CA LEU A 23 4.07 -23.53 18.62
C LEU A 23 4.47 -24.18 17.29
N THR A 24 5.73 -24.61 17.23
CA THR A 24 6.25 -25.59 16.27
C THR A 24 5.29 -26.76 16.06
N ILE A 25 4.91 -27.03 14.80
CA ILE A 25 4.50 -28.37 14.37
C ILE A 25 5.24 -28.72 13.07
N GLU A 26 6.22 -29.62 13.22
CA GLU A 26 6.74 -30.47 12.15
C GLU A 26 5.58 -31.24 11.49
N GLY A 27 5.52 -31.22 10.16
CA GLY A 27 4.48 -31.91 9.42
C GLY A 27 4.87 -32.19 7.99
N ASN A 28 5.74 -33.19 7.81
CA ASN A 28 5.98 -33.90 6.55
C ASN A 28 4.71 -34.02 5.68
N LYS A 29 4.79 -33.65 4.40
CA LYS A 29 4.09 -34.36 3.34
C LYS A 29 4.81 -34.27 2.00
N ILE A 30 5.55 -35.35 1.78
CA ILE A 30 6.00 -35.89 0.50
C ILE A 30 4.80 -36.13 -0.42
N PHE A 31 4.83 -35.60 -1.64
CA PHE A 31 4.21 -36.19 -2.84
C PHE A 31 5.16 -35.92 -4.01
N LYS A 32 6.02 -36.88 -4.33
CA LYS A 32 5.81 -37.98 -5.30
C LYS A 32 5.92 -37.50 -6.74
N ASP A 33 7.12 -37.73 -7.26
CA ASP A 33 7.44 -37.94 -8.66
C ASP A 33 6.32 -38.68 -9.39
N THR A 34 5.92 -38.14 -10.54
CA THR A 34 5.20 -38.90 -11.57
C THR A 34 5.89 -38.63 -12.91
N PRO A 35 6.14 -39.68 -13.72
CA PRO A 35 7.26 -39.71 -14.66
C PRO A 35 7.01 -39.00 -15.98
N ILE A 36 8.12 -38.51 -16.55
CA ILE A 36 8.25 -38.01 -17.92
C ILE A 36 8.01 -39.18 -18.90
N PRO A 37 7.12 -39.06 -19.90
CA PRO A 37 7.04 -40.04 -20.98
C PRO A 37 8.16 -39.81 -21.99
N GLU A 38 8.93 -40.87 -22.25
CA GLU A 38 9.88 -40.98 -23.36
C GLU A 38 9.18 -40.70 -24.70
N THR A 39 9.60 -39.66 -25.41
CA THR A 39 9.33 -39.50 -26.84
C THR A 39 10.55 -39.91 -27.62
N LYS A 40 10.34 -40.94 -28.46
CA LYS A 40 11.32 -41.55 -29.35
C LYS A 40 11.86 -40.55 -30.38
N ASP A 41 13.16 -40.65 -30.61
CA ASP A 41 13.87 -40.08 -31.75
C ASP A 41 13.19 -40.47 -33.07
N HIS A 42 12.82 -39.45 -33.84
CA HIS A 42 12.71 -39.56 -35.28
C HIS A 42 13.30 -38.30 -35.90
N ASP A 43 14.47 -38.49 -36.52
CA ASP A 43 15.17 -37.52 -37.34
C ASP A 43 14.25 -37.01 -38.48
N SER A 44 13.99 -35.71 -38.47
CA SER A 44 13.71 -34.95 -39.69
C SER A 44 14.20 -33.52 -39.52
N GLU A 45 15.40 -33.25 -40.03
CA GLU A 45 15.91 -31.90 -40.26
C GLU A 45 14.97 -31.13 -41.21
N SER A 46 14.23 -30.13 -40.70
CA SER A 46 13.84 -28.94 -41.47
C SER A 46 13.05 -27.92 -40.63
N ASN A 47 13.54 -26.66 -40.61
CA ASN A 47 12.82 -25.41 -40.30
C ASN A 47 12.35 -25.13 -38.86
N ASP A 48 13.23 -25.15 -37.86
CA ASP A 48 12.88 -24.74 -36.49
C ASP A 48 13.00 -23.23 -36.21
N GLU A 49 13.82 -22.46 -36.94
CA GLU A 49 13.95 -21.01 -36.69
C GLU A 49 12.67 -20.22 -37.07
N SER A 50 12.01 -20.58 -38.19
CA SER A 50 10.84 -19.81 -38.66
C SER A 50 9.58 -20.04 -37.82
N VAL A 51 9.51 -21.15 -37.10
CA VAL A 51 8.35 -21.51 -36.27
C VAL A 51 8.50 -20.88 -34.89
N PHE A 52 9.70 -20.90 -34.31
CA PHE A 52 10.01 -20.21 -33.07
C PHE A 52 9.79 -18.70 -33.18
N ASP A 53 10.29 -18.07 -34.26
CA ASP A 53 10.10 -16.63 -34.51
C ASP A 53 8.62 -16.25 -34.66
N GLN A 54 7.80 -17.11 -35.28
CA GLN A 54 6.36 -16.85 -35.44
C GLN A 54 5.59 -16.97 -34.12
N TYR A 55 5.93 -17.93 -33.26
CA TYR A 55 5.30 -18.07 -31.94
C TYR A 55 5.71 -16.94 -30.99
N GLU A 56 6.97 -16.52 -31.03
CA GLU A 56 7.48 -15.40 -30.23
C GLU A 56 6.87 -14.07 -30.71
N THR A 57 6.81 -13.84 -32.02
CA THR A 57 6.14 -12.65 -32.60
C THR A 57 4.64 -12.62 -32.28
N SER A 58 3.94 -13.76 -32.34
CA SER A 58 2.50 -13.83 -32.02
C SER A 58 2.24 -13.55 -30.53
N ARG A 59 3.07 -14.09 -29.64
CA ARG A 59 2.97 -13.86 -28.19
C ARG A 59 3.27 -12.41 -27.81
N ASN A 60 4.25 -11.82 -28.48
CA ASN A 60 4.64 -10.42 -28.32
C ASN A 60 3.53 -9.44 -28.76
N ILE A 61 2.82 -9.74 -29.85
CA ILE A 61 1.65 -8.97 -30.29
C ILE A 61 0.50 -9.08 -29.26
N GLU A 62 0.25 -10.27 -28.72
CA GLU A 62 -0.77 -10.47 -27.68
C GLU A 62 -0.48 -9.70 -26.39
N GLU A 63 0.78 -9.59 -25.99
CA GLU A 63 1.19 -8.88 -24.77
C GLU A 63 1.05 -7.36 -24.90
N ARG A 64 1.45 -6.80 -26.04
CA ARG A 64 1.24 -5.38 -26.33
C ARG A 64 -0.24 -5.01 -26.34
N ASP A 65 -1.06 -5.81 -27.02
CA ASP A 65 -2.52 -5.58 -27.08
C ASP A 65 -3.14 -5.70 -25.69
N TYR A 66 -2.68 -6.64 -24.87
CA TYR A 66 -3.10 -6.75 -23.47
C TYR A 66 -2.79 -5.48 -22.67
N ILE A 67 -1.56 -4.97 -22.73
CA ILE A 67 -1.16 -3.74 -22.00
C ILE A 67 -1.98 -2.54 -22.48
N ILE A 68 -2.23 -2.40 -23.79
CA ILE A 68 -3.06 -1.33 -24.35
C ILE A 68 -4.50 -1.42 -23.84
N ASN A 69 -5.09 -2.61 -23.86
CA ASN A 69 -6.46 -2.82 -23.38
C ASN A 69 -6.58 -2.50 -21.88
N GLU A 70 -5.60 -2.89 -21.07
CA GLU A 70 -5.55 -2.54 -19.66
C GLU A 70 -5.38 -1.02 -19.44
N ALA A 71 -4.53 -0.35 -20.24
CA ALA A 71 -4.36 1.11 -20.17
C ALA A 71 -5.69 1.85 -20.42
N VAL A 72 -6.45 1.41 -21.43
CA VAL A 72 -7.77 1.97 -21.74
C VAL A 72 -8.76 1.67 -20.62
N ARG A 73 -8.75 0.45 -20.06
CA ARG A 73 -9.62 0.05 -18.94
C ARG A 73 -9.43 0.95 -17.72
N ILE A 74 -8.19 1.33 -17.41
CA ILE A 74 -7.87 2.20 -16.27
C ILE A 74 -8.02 3.69 -16.59
N GLY A 75 -8.36 4.05 -17.84
CA GLY A 75 -8.78 5.39 -18.21
C GLY A 75 -7.78 6.23 -19.01
N PHE A 76 -6.68 5.67 -19.50
CA PHE A 76 -5.80 6.38 -20.43
C PHE A 76 -6.46 6.58 -21.80
N ILE A 77 -6.16 7.71 -22.45
CA ILE A 77 -6.61 7.98 -23.82
C ILE A 77 -5.86 7.05 -24.78
N GLN A 78 -6.60 6.13 -25.40
CA GLN A 78 -6.05 5.05 -26.24
C GLN A 78 -5.00 5.53 -27.25
N ASP A 79 -5.34 6.50 -28.10
CA ASP A 79 -4.45 6.95 -29.18
C ASP A 79 -3.12 7.49 -28.64
N LYS A 80 -3.15 8.16 -27.47
CA LYS A 80 -1.97 8.72 -26.83
C LYS A 80 -1.07 7.64 -26.24
N PHE A 81 -1.66 6.71 -25.51
CA PHE A 81 -0.93 5.59 -24.93
C PHE A 81 -0.35 4.67 -26.01
N VAL A 82 -1.13 4.35 -27.05
CA VAL A 82 -0.69 3.55 -28.21
C VAL A 82 0.50 4.21 -28.90
N GLN A 83 0.47 5.52 -29.10
CA GLN A 83 1.58 6.25 -29.69
C GLN A 83 2.85 6.13 -28.84
N TRP A 84 2.74 6.26 -27.52
CA TRP A 84 3.88 6.15 -26.60
C TRP A 84 4.45 4.73 -26.57
N ILE A 85 3.60 3.71 -26.34
CA ILE A 85 4.04 2.32 -26.19
C ILE A 85 4.61 1.74 -27.50
N SER A 86 4.22 2.30 -28.66
CA SER A 86 4.80 1.94 -29.97
C SER A 86 6.30 2.22 -30.09
N SER A 87 6.87 3.06 -29.22
CA SER A 87 8.31 3.33 -29.18
C SER A 87 9.13 2.26 -28.45
N ILE A 88 8.48 1.36 -27.71
CA ILE A 88 9.11 0.32 -26.90
C ILE A 88 9.07 -0.98 -27.70
N SER A 89 10.18 -1.71 -27.79
CA SER A 89 10.21 -3.01 -28.48
C SER A 89 9.45 -4.08 -27.69
N ASP A 90 8.87 -5.06 -28.39
CA ASP A 90 8.07 -6.11 -27.73
C ASP A 90 8.90 -6.94 -26.73
N ASP A 91 10.16 -7.23 -27.07
CA ASP A 91 11.09 -7.94 -26.17
C ASP A 91 11.31 -7.22 -24.84
N ILE A 92 11.24 -5.89 -24.84
CA ILE A 92 11.36 -5.08 -23.62
C ILE A 92 10.01 -5.07 -22.89
N LEU A 93 8.90 -4.91 -23.61
CA LEU A 93 7.55 -4.88 -23.04
C LEU A 93 7.27 -6.11 -22.19
N ALA A 94 7.63 -7.29 -22.68
CA ALA A 94 7.43 -8.58 -21.99
C ALA A 94 8.25 -8.75 -20.70
N THR A 95 9.21 -7.86 -20.40
CA THR A 95 10.04 -7.97 -19.18
C THR A 95 9.41 -7.34 -17.94
N GLN A 96 8.30 -6.60 -18.09
CA GLN A 96 7.71 -5.81 -17.03
C GLN A 96 6.19 -5.95 -16.99
N THR A 97 5.60 -5.60 -15.85
CA THR A 97 4.14 -5.65 -15.66
C THR A 97 3.44 -4.46 -16.33
N PRO A 98 2.12 -4.57 -16.61
CA PRO A 98 1.34 -3.42 -17.04
C PRO A 98 1.45 -2.22 -16.10
N GLU A 99 1.44 -2.44 -14.78
CA GLU A 99 1.62 -1.39 -13.77
C GLU A 99 2.92 -0.61 -13.96
N TYR A 100 4.04 -1.31 -14.20
CA TYR A 100 5.32 -0.67 -14.49
C TYR A 100 5.23 0.25 -15.71
N TRP A 101 4.60 -0.22 -16.78
CA TRP A 101 4.45 0.57 -18.00
C TRP A 101 3.56 1.78 -17.80
N PHE A 102 2.50 1.66 -17.00
CA PHE A 102 1.61 2.79 -16.67
C PHE A 102 2.33 3.85 -15.84
N HIS A 103 3.12 3.46 -14.84
CA HIS A 103 3.95 4.41 -14.09
C HIS A 103 5.06 5.04 -14.94
N SER A 104 5.63 4.30 -15.89
CA SER A 104 6.63 4.82 -16.82
C SER A 104 6.00 5.88 -17.74
N TYR A 105 4.82 5.61 -18.29
CA TYR A 105 4.09 6.57 -19.12
C TYR A 105 3.76 7.86 -18.36
N VAL A 106 3.26 7.75 -17.13
CA VAL A 106 2.99 8.92 -16.27
C VAL A 106 4.26 9.69 -15.95
N SER A 107 5.37 9.00 -15.69
CA SER A 107 6.67 9.63 -15.41
C SER A 107 7.21 10.41 -16.62
N ASP A 108 6.98 9.93 -17.85
CA ASP A 108 7.42 10.64 -19.06
C ASP A 108 6.62 11.93 -19.32
N LEU A 109 5.42 12.05 -18.75
CA LEU A 109 4.56 13.24 -18.85
C LEU A 109 4.85 14.31 -17.78
N GLU A 110 5.87 14.11 -16.92
CA GLU A 110 6.12 14.77 -15.63
C GLU A 110 5.60 16.22 -15.46
N ILE A 111 4.38 16.36 -14.92
CA ILE A 111 3.82 17.63 -14.44
C ILE A 111 3.34 17.43 -13.00
N ASN A 112 4.11 17.95 -12.05
CA ASN A 112 3.95 17.69 -10.62
C ASN A 112 3.35 18.85 -9.80
N ILE A 113 2.92 19.90 -10.47
CA ILE A 113 2.40 21.12 -9.84
C ILE A 113 0.95 21.32 -10.27
N TRP A 114 0.06 21.59 -9.32
CA TRP A 114 -1.32 21.98 -9.60
C TRP A 114 -1.38 23.37 -10.25
N ASP A 115 -2.18 23.54 -11.29
CA ASP A 115 -2.54 24.87 -11.78
C ASP A 115 -3.71 25.42 -10.97
N GLU A 116 -3.45 26.54 -10.30
CA GLU A 116 -4.44 27.25 -9.51
C GLU A 116 -5.60 27.81 -10.36
N ASN A 117 -5.41 27.94 -11.68
CA ASN A 117 -6.41 28.49 -12.61
C ASN A 117 -7.33 27.41 -13.20
N SER A 118 -7.01 26.13 -13.00
CA SER A 118 -7.75 24.99 -13.54
C SER A 118 -8.45 24.22 -12.43
N SER A 119 -9.58 23.56 -12.72
CA SER A 119 -10.14 22.59 -11.78
C SER A 119 -9.21 21.38 -11.68
N PRO A 120 -9.07 20.73 -10.51
CA PRO A 120 -8.18 19.57 -10.37
C PRO A 120 -8.46 18.43 -11.37
N SER A 121 -9.74 18.19 -11.70
CA SER A 121 -10.11 17.17 -12.68
C SER A 121 -9.68 17.55 -14.10
N ALA A 122 -9.97 18.79 -14.53
CA ALA A 122 -9.54 19.28 -15.84
C ALA A 122 -8.01 19.25 -15.97
N TRP A 123 -7.31 19.59 -14.90
CA TRP A 123 -5.85 19.55 -14.83
C TRP A 123 -5.29 18.13 -14.90
N LEU A 124 -5.86 17.17 -14.15
CA LEU A 124 -5.42 15.77 -14.23
C LEU A 124 -5.64 15.18 -15.62
N SER A 125 -6.81 15.44 -16.23
CA SER A 125 -7.08 15.04 -17.61
C SER A 125 -6.08 15.59 -18.61
N SER A 126 -5.70 16.87 -18.48
CA SER A 126 -4.77 17.49 -19.43
C SER A 126 -3.33 17.03 -19.23
N CYS A 127 -2.89 16.80 -17.99
CA CYS A 127 -1.50 16.46 -17.69
C CYS A 127 -1.16 14.99 -17.95
N PHE A 128 -2.09 14.07 -17.67
CA PHE A 128 -1.80 12.63 -17.70
C PHE A 128 -2.50 11.89 -18.84
N GLU A 129 -3.08 12.63 -19.80
CA GLU A 129 -3.76 12.07 -20.96
C GLU A 129 -4.79 10.98 -20.58
N ILE A 130 -5.51 11.20 -19.48
CA ILE A 130 -6.60 10.35 -19.00
C ILE A 130 -7.95 10.92 -19.41
N THR A 131 -8.98 10.07 -19.41
CA THR A 131 -10.35 10.49 -19.69
C THR A 131 -10.89 11.43 -18.59
N PRO A 132 -11.78 12.37 -18.94
CA PRO A 132 -12.47 13.21 -17.95
C PRO A 132 -13.19 12.42 -16.86
N GLU A 133 -13.81 11.29 -17.20
CA GLU A 133 -14.48 10.40 -16.24
C GLU A 133 -13.50 9.83 -15.20
N THR A 134 -12.31 9.43 -15.65
CA THR A 134 -11.26 8.92 -14.75
C THR A 134 -10.73 10.03 -13.85
N ALA A 135 -10.48 11.22 -14.40
CA ALA A 135 -10.04 12.37 -13.62
C ALA A 135 -11.08 12.79 -12.57
N ASP A 136 -12.37 12.84 -12.94
CA ASP A 136 -13.47 13.10 -12.02
C ASP A 136 -13.56 12.03 -10.95
N THR A 137 -13.40 10.75 -11.31
CA THR A 137 -13.40 9.64 -10.35
C THR A 137 -12.28 9.79 -9.34
N ILE A 138 -11.06 10.11 -9.77
CA ILE A 138 -9.93 10.34 -8.87
C ILE A 138 -10.24 11.50 -7.92
N VAL A 139 -10.64 12.66 -8.46
CA VAL A 139 -10.88 13.88 -7.66
C VAL A 139 -12.04 13.73 -6.69
N ASN A 140 -13.14 13.13 -7.11
CA ASN A 140 -14.35 12.96 -6.27
C ASN A 140 -14.16 11.94 -5.15
N ASN A 141 -13.14 11.07 -5.26
CA ASN A 141 -12.82 10.06 -4.26
C ASN A 141 -11.79 10.51 -3.22
N VAL A 142 -11.35 11.78 -3.26
CA VAL A 142 -10.40 12.36 -2.30
C VAL A 142 -11.04 13.56 -1.60
N SER A 143 -10.72 13.77 -0.33
CA SER A 143 -11.17 14.99 0.35
C SER A 143 -10.50 16.23 -0.25
N LYS A 144 -11.27 17.29 -0.46
CA LYS A 144 -10.77 18.56 -1.04
C LYS A 144 -9.57 19.11 -0.26
N ASP A 145 -9.60 18.98 1.06
CA ASP A 145 -8.55 19.46 1.96
C ASP A 145 -7.23 18.70 1.81
N TYR A 146 -7.26 17.50 1.21
CA TYR A 146 -6.10 16.64 1.02
C TYR A 146 -5.62 16.54 -0.43
N LEU A 147 -6.52 16.72 -1.40
CA LEU A 147 -6.19 16.65 -2.82
C LEU A 147 -5.00 17.53 -3.20
N GLN A 148 -4.97 18.78 -2.73
CA GLN A 148 -3.89 19.73 -3.01
C GLN A 148 -2.65 19.56 -2.12
N ASN A 149 -2.70 18.70 -1.10
CA ASN A 149 -1.53 18.38 -0.26
C ASN A 149 -0.65 17.28 -0.86
N GLN A 150 -0.97 16.82 -2.07
CA GLN A 150 -0.19 15.82 -2.81
C GLN A 150 -0.06 16.28 -4.26
N THR A 151 0.97 15.78 -4.95
CA THR A 151 1.17 16.12 -6.37
C THR A 151 0.10 15.47 -7.25
N PRO A 152 -0.19 16.04 -8.43
CA PRO A 152 -1.02 15.37 -9.43
C PRO A 152 -0.51 13.95 -9.76
N GLN A 153 0.82 13.76 -9.87
CA GLN A 153 1.43 12.45 -10.13
C GLN A 153 1.15 11.44 -9.01
N TYR A 154 1.15 11.86 -7.75
CA TYR A 154 0.81 10.99 -6.62
C TYR A 154 -0.58 10.38 -6.81
N TRP A 155 -1.56 11.17 -7.23
CA TRP A 155 -2.95 10.71 -7.37
C TRP A 155 -3.15 9.74 -8.52
N ILE A 156 -2.55 10.01 -9.69
CA ILE A 156 -2.63 9.08 -10.82
C ILE A 156 -1.86 7.79 -10.52
N ASN A 157 -0.72 7.86 -9.84
CA ASN A 157 0.00 6.65 -9.42
C ASN A 157 -0.80 5.83 -8.41
N ALA A 158 -1.43 6.47 -7.42
CA ALA A 158 -2.30 5.78 -6.47
C ALA A 158 -3.50 5.12 -7.17
N TRP A 159 -4.06 5.77 -8.19
CA TRP A 159 -5.11 5.20 -9.04
C TRP A 159 -4.63 3.97 -9.80
N ILE A 160 -3.50 4.07 -10.50
CA ILE A 160 -2.88 2.96 -11.24
C ILE A 160 -2.73 1.74 -10.33
N THR A 161 -2.04 1.91 -9.19
CA THR A 161 -1.78 0.80 -8.25
C THR A 161 -3.08 0.17 -7.73
N GLN A 162 -4.13 0.97 -7.49
CA GLN A 162 -5.43 0.44 -7.07
C GLN A 162 -6.10 -0.39 -8.17
N GLN A 163 -5.97 0.01 -9.44
CA GLN A 163 -6.59 -0.66 -10.58
C GLN A 163 -5.83 -1.91 -11.06
N THR A 164 -4.51 -1.95 -10.87
CA THR A 164 -3.65 -3.07 -11.31
C THR A 164 -3.47 -4.14 -10.25
N ASN A 165 -3.69 -3.81 -8.98
CA ASN A 165 -3.57 -4.75 -7.87
C ASN A 165 -4.91 -4.92 -7.12
N PRO A 166 -6.00 -5.33 -7.78
CA PRO A 166 -7.30 -5.45 -7.13
C PRO A 166 -7.24 -6.48 -6.00
N ILE A 167 -8.02 -6.23 -4.95
CA ILE A 167 -8.16 -7.20 -3.86
C ILE A 167 -8.78 -8.51 -4.33
N SER A 168 -8.45 -9.62 -3.68
CA SER A 168 -9.06 -10.92 -4.03
C SER A 168 -10.56 -10.93 -3.77
N CYS A 169 -11.29 -11.77 -4.52
CA CYS A 169 -12.73 -11.93 -4.32
C CYS A 169 -13.08 -12.35 -2.89
N GLU A 170 -12.25 -13.21 -2.28
CA GLU A 170 -12.44 -13.65 -0.90
C GLU A 170 -12.34 -12.48 0.09
N PHE A 171 -11.28 -11.68 -0.01
CA PHE A 171 -11.09 -10.53 0.86
C PHE A 171 -12.17 -9.47 0.63
N LYS A 172 -12.56 -9.26 -0.64
CA LYS A 172 -13.67 -8.37 -0.98
C LYS A 172 -14.98 -8.80 -0.33
N THR A 173 -15.36 -10.06 -0.48
CA THR A 173 -16.58 -10.61 0.15
C THR A 173 -16.52 -10.47 1.67
N PHE A 174 -15.37 -10.77 2.27
CA PHE A 174 -15.18 -10.59 3.70
C PHE A 174 -15.42 -9.14 4.14
N ILE A 175 -14.85 -8.15 3.46
CA ILE A 175 -15.07 -6.73 3.77
C ILE A 175 -16.55 -6.35 3.60
N GLU A 176 -17.20 -6.80 2.53
CA GLU A 176 -18.60 -6.48 2.23
C GLU A 176 -19.60 -7.12 3.22
N GLU A 177 -19.30 -8.30 3.74
CA GLU A 177 -20.14 -9.00 4.73
C GLU A 177 -19.86 -8.55 6.17
N SER A 178 -18.76 -7.83 6.39
CA SER A 178 -18.34 -7.44 7.72
C SER A 178 -19.12 -6.25 8.27
N PRO A 179 -19.51 -6.27 9.56
CA PRO A 179 -20.22 -5.16 10.17
C PRO A 179 -19.29 -3.96 10.35
N ALA A 180 -19.73 -2.81 9.84
CA ALA A 180 -19.10 -1.51 10.03
C ALA A 180 -18.69 -1.25 11.49
N ASN A 181 -17.49 -0.73 11.71
CA ASN A 181 -16.97 -0.31 13.01
C ASN A 181 -16.93 -1.43 14.07
N THR A 182 -16.78 -2.68 13.64
CA THR A 182 -16.61 -3.83 14.52
C THR A 182 -15.22 -4.42 14.37
N LEU A 183 -14.60 -4.75 15.49
CA LEU A 183 -13.31 -5.40 15.50
C LEU A 183 -13.51 -6.88 15.16
N ILE A 184 -12.98 -7.28 14.02
CA ILE A 184 -13.15 -8.59 13.42
C ILE A 184 -11.78 -9.20 13.14
N SER A 185 -11.68 -10.52 13.14
CA SER A 185 -10.46 -11.23 12.78
C SER A 185 -10.62 -11.81 11.38
N TYR A 186 -9.56 -11.70 10.57
CA TYR A 186 -9.50 -12.37 9.26
C TYR A 186 -8.45 -13.48 9.34
N GLY A 187 -8.88 -14.73 9.15
CA GLY A 187 -8.05 -15.91 9.39
C GLY A 187 -7.61 -16.05 10.86
N GLU A 188 -6.39 -16.55 11.08
CA GLU A 188 -5.77 -16.72 12.41
C GLU A 188 -4.98 -15.46 12.87
N THR A 189 -5.11 -14.33 12.17
CA THR A 189 -4.22 -13.16 12.33
C THR A 189 -4.85 -11.99 13.10
N SER A 190 -4.07 -10.92 13.27
CA SER A 190 -4.39 -9.64 13.93
C SER A 190 -5.81 -9.14 13.68
N ASN A 191 -6.41 -8.55 14.72
CA ASN A 191 -7.72 -7.95 14.62
C ASN A 191 -7.72 -6.71 13.70
N ILE A 192 -8.69 -6.64 12.81
CA ILE A 192 -8.92 -5.54 11.88
C ILE A 192 -10.24 -4.85 12.19
N LEU A 193 -10.26 -3.54 11.99
CA LEU A 193 -11.44 -2.71 12.06
C LEU A 193 -11.71 -2.11 10.69
N ILE A 194 -12.91 -2.33 10.18
CA ILE A 194 -13.41 -1.66 8.98
C ILE A 194 -14.16 -0.40 9.42
N ALA A 195 -13.68 0.77 8.98
CA ALA A 195 -14.11 2.05 9.53
C ALA A 195 -15.00 2.84 8.55
N ASP A 196 -16.31 2.58 8.57
CA ASP A 196 -17.24 3.14 7.58
C ASP A 196 -17.83 4.52 7.93
N LYS A 197 -17.60 5.07 9.14
CA LYS A 197 -18.16 6.39 9.52
C LYS A 197 -17.23 7.31 10.32
N ILE A 198 -17.41 8.63 10.16
CA ILE A 198 -16.72 9.69 10.91
C ILE A 198 -16.85 9.40 12.40
N PRO A 199 -15.72 9.18 13.14
CA PRO A 199 -15.81 8.94 14.56
C PRO A 199 -16.35 10.21 15.20
N GLU A 200 -17.53 10.09 15.78
CA GLU A 200 -18.02 11.10 16.71
C GLU A 200 -17.17 11.07 17.97
N SER A 201 -17.17 12.14 18.77
CA SER A 201 -16.45 12.15 20.06
C SER A 201 -16.83 10.96 20.95
N ASN A 202 -18.09 10.52 20.88
CA ASN A 202 -18.60 9.35 21.59
C ASN A 202 -18.11 8.01 21.00
N ASP A 203 -17.67 7.96 19.75
CA ASP A 203 -17.23 6.73 19.10
C ASP A 203 -15.84 6.32 19.58
N VAL A 204 -14.99 7.28 19.99
CA VAL A 204 -13.70 6.98 20.64
C VAL A 204 -13.93 6.27 21.96
N ASP A 205 -14.85 6.77 22.79
CA ASP A 205 -15.19 6.14 24.07
C ASP A 205 -15.81 4.75 23.87
N LYS A 206 -16.69 4.59 22.87
CA LYS A 206 -17.28 3.28 22.51
C LYS A 206 -16.22 2.31 21.97
N PHE A 207 -15.28 2.79 21.17
CA PHE A 207 -14.21 1.97 20.62
C PHE A 207 -13.23 1.54 21.71
N ASN A 208 -12.82 2.47 22.59
CA ASN A 208 -12.02 2.14 23.77
C ASN A 208 -12.74 1.13 24.68
N LEU A 209 -14.06 1.28 24.86
CA LEU A 209 -14.88 0.30 25.57
C LEU A 209 -14.83 -1.06 24.85
N LEU A 210 -15.00 -1.10 23.53
CA LEU A 210 -14.94 -2.33 22.73
C LEU A 210 -13.57 -3.03 22.86
N LEU A 211 -12.48 -2.27 22.77
CA LEU A 211 -11.13 -2.79 23.00
C LEU A 211 -10.97 -3.31 24.43
N SER A 212 -11.47 -2.60 25.44
CA SER A 212 -11.39 -3.07 26.83
C SER A 212 -12.21 -4.34 27.07
N LEU A 213 -13.36 -4.49 26.41
CA LEU A 213 -14.20 -5.68 26.52
C LEU A 213 -13.53 -6.88 25.85
N GLN A 214 -12.89 -6.69 24.69
CA GLN A 214 -12.11 -7.74 24.05
C GLN A 214 -10.83 -8.07 24.83
N SER A 215 -10.16 -7.08 25.40
CA SER A 215 -8.96 -7.32 26.23
C SER A 215 -9.28 -8.12 27.48
N LEU A 216 -10.43 -7.83 28.12
CA LEU A 216 -10.95 -8.60 29.24
C LEU A 216 -11.26 -10.06 28.87
N GLN A 217 -11.58 -10.34 27.60
CA GLN A 217 -11.76 -11.70 27.08
C GLN A 217 -10.43 -12.39 26.70
N LEU A 218 -9.40 -11.61 26.33
CA LEU A 218 -8.11 -12.13 25.85
C LEU A 218 -7.03 -12.30 26.93
N ARG A 219 -7.14 -11.68 28.13
CA ARG A 219 -6.51 -12.04 29.42
C ARG A 219 -6.71 -10.89 30.44
N PRO A 220 -6.87 -11.15 31.74
CA PRO A 220 -6.98 -10.11 32.76
C PRO A 220 -5.60 -9.54 33.14
N SER A 221 -5.58 -8.22 33.33
CA SER A 221 -4.63 -7.44 34.16
C SER A 221 -3.14 -7.46 33.81
N SER A 222 -2.68 -6.45 33.06
CA SER A 222 -1.58 -5.59 33.51
C SER A 222 -1.60 -4.27 32.72
N ASP A 223 -1.17 -3.17 33.34
CA ASP A 223 -0.97 -1.84 32.72
C ASP A 223 0.19 -1.83 31.68
N GLU A 224 0.52 -2.97 31.09
CA GLU A 224 1.76 -3.20 30.34
C GLU A 224 1.55 -3.23 28.82
N HIS A 225 0.38 -2.87 28.32
CA HIS A 225 0.08 -2.93 26.88
C HIS A 225 -0.51 -1.61 26.38
N THR A 226 -0.11 -1.21 25.16
CA THR A 226 -0.65 -0.04 24.47
C THR A 226 -1.19 -0.47 23.11
N TYR A 227 -2.42 -0.02 22.80
CA TYR A 227 -3.01 -0.22 21.48
C TYR A 227 -2.49 0.81 20.49
N TYR A 228 -2.12 0.30 19.31
CA TYR A 228 -1.69 1.10 18.18
C TYR A 228 -2.51 0.78 16.94
N PHE A 229 -2.68 1.77 16.08
CA PHE A 229 -3.56 1.72 14.94
C PHE A 229 -2.80 2.00 13.66
N HIS A 230 -2.78 1.05 12.74
CA HIS A 230 -2.26 1.27 11.39
C HIS A 230 -3.42 1.43 10.43
N THR A 231 -3.42 2.53 9.66
CA THR A 231 -4.49 2.78 8.69
C THR A 231 -3.99 2.62 7.27
N THR A 232 -4.64 1.74 6.52
CA THR A 232 -4.33 1.44 5.12
C THR A 232 -5.60 1.36 4.27
N ASN A 233 -5.47 1.21 2.96
CA ASN A 233 -6.59 0.88 2.08
C ASN A 233 -6.79 -0.65 2.02
N GLN A 234 -7.87 -1.11 1.39
CA GLN A 234 -8.17 -2.55 1.27
C GLN A 234 -7.02 -3.34 0.63
N ASN A 235 -6.38 -2.82 -0.42
CA ASN A 235 -5.25 -3.47 -1.09
C ASN A 235 -4.05 -3.63 -0.15
N GLY A 236 -3.70 -2.57 0.58
CA GLY A 236 -2.63 -2.60 1.56
C GLY A 236 -2.97 -3.51 2.75
N ALA A 237 -4.24 -3.58 3.15
CA ALA A 237 -4.66 -4.49 4.20
C ALA A 237 -4.50 -5.95 3.78
N GLU A 238 -4.96 -6.30 2.59
CA GLU A 238 -4.82 -7.66 2.09
C GLU A 238 -3.34 -8.05 1.90
N SER A 239 -2.49 -7.14 1.38
CA SER A 239 -1.06 -7.41 1.27
C SER A 239 -0.39 -7.59 2.63
N ILE A 240 -0.73 -6.77 3.64
CA ILE A 240 -0.20 -6.95 5.00
C ILE A 240 -0.62 -8.30 5.59
N ILE A 241 -1.87 -8.72 5.34
CA ILE A 241 -2.39 -10.01 5.83
C ILE A 241 -1.70 -11.19 5.15
N LYS A 242 -1.52 -11.14 3.83
CA LYS A 242 -0.97 -12.24 3.03
C LYS A 242 0.56 -12.34 3.11
N ASP A 243 1.23 -11.20 3.01
CA ASP A 243 2.68 -11.13 2.84
C ASP A 243 3.40 -10.66 4.12
N GLY A 244 2.67 -10.03 5.04
CA GLY A 244 3.25 -9.33 6.18
C GLY A 244 3.64 -7.87 5.87
N ILE A 245 4.24 -7.20 6.85
CA ILE A 245 4.69 -5.81 6.69
C ILE A 245 6.04 -5.79 5.95
N HIS A 246 6.03 -5.34 4.70
CA HIS A 246 7.24 -5.16 3.90
C HIS A 246 7.65 -3.68 3.80
N LEU A 247 8.68 -3.29 4.55
CA LEU A 247 9.20 -1.91 4.50
C LEU A 247 9.72 -1.53 3.10
N GLY A 248 10.27 -2.47 2.33
CA GLY A 248 10.71 -2.24 0.95
C GLY A 248 9.57 -1.86 -0.02
N LYS A 249 8.31 -2.13 0.33
CA LYS A 249 7.12 -1.71 -0.43
C LYS A 249 6.56 -0.37 0.08
N SER A 250 7.15 0.25 1.10
CA SER A 250 6.69 1.56 1.59
C SER A 250 7.15 2.68 0.64
N ALA A 251 6.32 3.71 0.50
CA ALA A 251 6.67 4.85 -0.33
C ALA A 251 7.96 5.49 0.20
N PRO A 252 8.96 5.76 -0.66
CA PRO A 252 10.18 6.39 -0.23
C PRO A 252 9.92 7.85 0.16
N TYR A 253 10.82 8.41 0.97
CA TYR A 253 10.85 9.84 1.30
C TYR A 253 9.56 10.36 1.95
N GLN A 254 8.94 9.57 2.84
CA GLN A 254 7.86 10.04 3.72
C GLN A 254 8.45 10.80 4.92
N ASP A 255 7.65 11.05 5.96
CA ASP A 255 8.04 11.88 7.12
C ASP A 255 9.38 11.45 7.74
N PHE A 256 9.72 10.16 7.72
CA PHE A 256 10.92 9.62 8.35
C PHE A 256 11.51 8.45 7.55
N GLY A 257 12.84 8.42 7.46
CA GLY A 257 13.59 7.32 6.86
C GLY A 257 13.36 7.15 5.35
N ARG A 258 13.95 6.09 4.80
CA ARG A 258 13.71 5.64 3.41
C ARG A 258 12.53 4.67 3.29
N SER A 259 12.24 3.96 4.38
CA SER A 259 11.17 2.99 4.49
C SER A 259 10.68 2.94 5.94
N SER A 260 9.38 3.13 6.16
CA SER A 260 8.81 3.30 7.50
C SER A 260 7.40 2.72 7.61
N PHE A 261 7.07 2.22 8.80
CA PHE A 261 5.71 1.75 9.13
C PHE A 261 5.10 2.62 10.23
N TYR A 262 3.91 3.16 9.98
CA TYR A 262 3.28 4.19 10.80
C TYR A 262 2.16 3.62 11.65
N LEU A 263 2.23 3.91 12.95
CA LEU A 263 1.25 3.55 13.96
C LEU A 263 0.72 4.80 14.65
N ASN A 264 -0.59 4.91 14.79
CA ASN A 264 -1.22 5.94 15.61
C ASN A 264 -1.53 5.38 16.99
N ASN A 265 -1.31 6.17 18.04
CA ASN A 265 -1.72 5.78 19.40
C ASN A 265 -3.12 6.26 19.77
N GLU A 266 -3.80 6.95 18.85
CA GLU A 266 -5.17 7.43 19.02
C GLU A 266 -6.00 7.01 17.83
N PHE A 267 -7.06 6.24 18.09
CA PHE A 267 -7.95 5.71 17.07
C PHE A 267 -8.56 6.79 16.18
N ARG A 268 -8.90 7.94 16.78
CA ARG A 268 -9.44 9.09 16.07
C ARG A 268 -8.51 9.56 14.95
N TYR A 269 -7.21 9.70 15.22
CA TYR A 269 -6.23 10.15 14.23
C TYR A 269 -5.95 9.11 13.15
N ALA A 270 -5.95 7.82 13.52
CA ALA A 270 -5.87 6.73 12.56
C ALA A 270 -7.04 6.81 11.55
N THR A 271 -8.24 7.07 12.05
CA THR A 271 -9.45 7.14 11.24
C THR A 271 -9.52 8.42 10.39
N GLU A 272 -9.19 9.58 10.98
CA GLU A 272 -9.10 10.85 10.25
C GLU A 272 -8.06 10.76 9.12
N TRP A 273 -6.94 10.06 9.34
CA TRP A 273 -5.93 9.85 8.31
C TRP A 273 -6.44 9.05 7.12
N GLY A 274 -7.03 7.87 7.36
CA GLY A 274 -7.49 6.98 6.29
C GLY A 274 -8.51 7.63 5.36
N ARG A 275 -9.44 8.38 5.93
CA ARG A 275 -10.47 9.09 5.13
C ARG A 275 -9.94 10.19 4.25
N ASN A 276 -8.88 10.85 4.68
CA ASN A 276 -8.30 11.95 3.92
C ASN A 276 -7.31 11.46 2.86
N ARG A 277 -6.63 10.33 3.12
CA ARG A 277 -5.51 9.89 2.30
C ARG A 277 -5.88 8.98 1.12
N TYR A 278 -6.87 8.10 1.28
CA TYR A 278 -7.13 7.06 0.28
C TYR A 278 -8.19 7.47 -0.73
N LEU A 279 -7.95 7.09 -1.99
CA LEU A 279 -8.94 7.11 -3.06
C LEU A 279 -10.08 6.16 -2.66
N ASN A 280 -11.26 6.72 -2.42
CA ASN A 280 -12.43 6.09 -1.81
C ASN A 280 -12.34 5.99 -0.28
N PRO A 281 -13.01 6.89 0.46
CA PRO A 281 -13.05 6.87 1.93
C PRO A 281 -13.59 5.57 2.54
N ASN A 282 -14.38 4.79 1.79
CA ASN A 282 -14.94 3.50 2.21
C ASN A 282 -13.96 2.33 2.00
N SER A 283 -12.76 2.59 1.47
CA SER A 283 -11.69 1.59 1.36
C SER A 283 -10.77 1.55 2.58
N CYS A 284 -11.05 2.35 3.62
CA CYS A 284 -10.22 2.48 4.80
C CYS A 284 -10.30 1.24 5.71
N VAL A 285 -9.15 0.61 5.96
CA VAL A 285 -8.99 -0.49 6.91
C VAL A 285 -8.00 -0.09 7.99
N ILE A 286 -8.32 -0.39 9.25
CA ILE A 286 -7.49 -0.06 10.41
C ILE A 286 -7.10 -1.36 11.12
N PHE A 287 -5.82 -1.68 11.15
CA PHE A 287 -5.29 -2.75 12.00
C PHE A 287 -5.17 -2.25 13.43
N VAL A 288 -5.55 -3.11 14.39
CA VAL A 288 -5.36 -2.87 15.82
C VAL A 288 -4.23 -3.75 16.31
N TYR A 289 -3.10 -3.14 16.66
CA TYR A 289 -1.95 -3.80 17.26
C TYR A 289 -2.01 -3.66 18.77
N ASN A 290 -1.93 -4.79 19.47
CA ASN A 290 -1.71 -4.83 20.90
C ASN A 290 -0.21 -4.99 21.17
N ILE A 291 0.49 -3.90 21.53
CA ILE A 291 1.95 -3.92 21.69
C ILE A 291 2.31 -3.83 23.18
N PRO A 292 3.08 -4.79 23.73
CA PRO A 292 3.61 -4.69 25.08
C PRO A 292 4.54 -3.48 25.24
N ASN A 293 4.35 -2.72 26.33
CA ASN A 293 5.15 -1.54 26.67
C ASN A 293 6.64 -1.88 26.81
N GLU A 294 6.96 -3.07 27.31
CA GLU A 294 8.35 -3.53 27.41
C GLU A 294 9.01 -3.72 26.05
N LEU A 295 8.25 -4.07 25.01
CA LEU A 295 8.80 -4.26 23.66
C LEU A 295 9.28 -2.92 23.10
N LEU A 296 8.50 -1.85 23.28
CA LEU A 296 8.88 -0.50 22.87
C LEU A 296 10.14 0.02 23.58
N GLN A 297 10.37 -0.40 24.82
CA GLN A 297 11.55 -0.01 25.60
C GLN A 297 12.84 -0.70 25.13
N ARG A 298 12.75 -1.83 24.42
CA ARG A 298 13.92 -2.58 23.91
C ARG A 298 14.56 -1.94 22.68
N TYR A 299 13.86 -1.02 22.02
CA TYR A 299 14.29 -0.41 20.77
C TYR A 299 14.80 1.01 20.96
N ASN A 300 15.74 1.43 20.10
CA ASN A 300 16.25 2.80 20.16
C ASN A 300 15.13 3.77 19.76
N TYR A 301 14.66 4.54 20.74
CA TYR A 301 13.50 5.41 20.62
C TYR A 301 13.89 6.89 20.60
N LEU A 302 13.31 7.64 19.66
CA LEU A 302 13.43 9.10 19.56
C LEU A 302 12.05 9.75 19.71
N ASP A 303 11.86 10.49 20.81
CA ASP A 303 10.67 11.34 21.00
C ASP A 303 10.92 12.75 20.45
N LEU A 304 10.09 13.17 19.51
CA LEU A 304 10.07 14.50 18.92
C LEU A 304 8.78 15.28 19.25
N SER A 305 7.90 14.74 20.10
CA SER A 305 6.61 15.35 20.45
C SER A 305 6.75 16.73 21.10
N GLN A 306 7.86 16.98 21.80
CA GLN A 306 8.14 18.24 22.49
C GLN A 306 9.12 19.15 21.75
N ASP A 307 9.73 18.70 20.64
CA ASP A 307 10.72 19.47 19.88
C ASP A 307 10.27 19.62 18.42
N LEU A 308 9.24 20.46 18.22
CA LEU A 308 8.62 20.69 16.91
C LEU A 308 9.63 21.22 15.88
N LYS A 309 10.61 22.03 16.31
CA LYS A 309 11.63 22.55 15.41
C LYS A 309 12.54 21.45 14.89
N LYS A 310 12.96 20.52 15.76
CA LYS A 310 13.75 19.35 15.35
C LYS A 310 12.92 18.39 14.50
N TRP A 311 11.65 18.20 14.84
CA TRP A 311 10.71 17.40 14.05
C TRP A 311 10.58 17.95 12.62
N GLU A 312 10.33 19.24 12.44
CA GLU A 312 10.24 19.87 11.11
C GLU A 312 11.53 19.69 10.31
N GLN A 313 12.69 19.83 10.96
CA GLN A 313 13.99 19.62 10.31
C GLN A 313 14.21 18.18 9.88
N VAL A 314 13.77 17.21 10.68
CA VAL A 314 13.85 15.78 10.36
C VAL A 314 12.99 15.48 9.15
N VAL A 315 11.70 15.83 9.20
CA VAL A 315 10.76 15.59 8.10
C VAL A 315 11.28 16.23 6.82
N ARG A 316 11.66 17.52 6.87
CA ARG A 316 12.15 18.22 5.68
C ARG A 316 13.35 17.51 5.07
N LYS A 317 14.25 16.96 5.88
CA LYS A 317 15.38 16.18 5.37
C LYS A 317 14.94 14.85 4.76
N SER A 318 14.06 14.11 5.42
CA SER A 318 13.51 12.84 4.92
C SER A 318 12.84 12.99 3.55
N TYR A 319 11.99 14.01 3.38
CA TYR A 319 11.35 14.35 2.11
C TYR A 319 12.33 14.66 0.98
N ASN A 320 13.51 15.19 1.32
CA ASN A 320 14.58 15.48 0.34
C ASN A 320 15.57 14.31 0.18
N GLY A 321 15.27 13.13 0.74
CA GLY A 321 16.17 11.97 0.72
C GLY A 321 17.49 12.17 1.47
N LEU A 322 17.55 13.17 2.36
CA LEU A 322 18.74 13.54 3.10
C LEU A 322 18.79 12.79 4.44
N LYS A 323 19.97 12.26 4.76
CA LYS A 323 20.23 11.63 6.06
C LYS A 323 19.98 12.62 7.20
N ASN A 324 19.39 12.13 8.28
CA ASN A 324 19.10 12.93 9.45
C ASN A 324 19.21 12.12 10.77
N VAL A 325 18.80 12.73 11.89
CA VAL A 325 18.97 12.12 13.21
C VAL A 325 18.03 10.93 13.44
N ALA A 326 16.88 10.90 12.75
CA ALA A 326 15.89 9.82 12.75
C ALA A 326 16.50 8.47 12.34
N ASP A 327 17.37 8.48 11.34
CA ASP A 327 17.93 7.28 10.70
C ASP A 327 18.80 6.41 11.63
N LYS A 328 19.01 6.83 12.89
CA LYS A 328 19.76 6.12 13.92
C LYS A 328 18.86 5.39 14.92
N TYR A 329 17.56 5.57 14.81
CA TYR A 329 16.58 5.07 15.77
C TYR A 329 15.69 4.04 15.10
N ASP A 330 15.31 3.02 15.87
CA ASP A 330 14.37 1.99 15.44
C ASP A 330 12.93 2.52 15.51
N LEU A 331 12.67 3.39 16.49
CA LEU A 331 11.35 3.95 16.76
C LEU A 331 11.40 5.47 16.86
N ILE A 332 10.44 6.14 16.24
CA ILE A 332 10.30 7.59 16.30
C ILE A 332 8.87 7.94 16.68
N TYR A 333 8.72 8.84 17.65
CA TYR A 333 7.42 9.34 18.05
C TYR A 333 7.33 10.83 17.84
N GLY A 334 6.20 11.28 17.32
CA GLY A 334 6.00 12.70 17.06
C GLY A 334 4.58 13.03 16.63
N PRO A 335 4.32 14.32 16.38
CA PRO A 335 3.07 14.73 15.77
C PRO A 335 2.95 14.14 14.37
N GLN A 336 1.71 13.84 13.99
CA GLN A 336 1.37 13.46 12.63
C GLN A 336 1.32 14.72 11.77
N ILE A 337 1.97 14.70 10.61
CA ILE A 337 1.91 15.82 9.67
C ILE A 337 0.47 16.03 9.18
N LYS A 338 -0.01 17.27 9.27
CA LYS A 338 -1.30 17.70 8.69
C LYS A 338 -1.17 18.38 7.31
N LYS A 339 0.05 18.62 6.80
CA LYS A 339 0.30 19.28 5.50
C LYS A 339 1.62 18.83 4.85
N CYS A 340 1.59 18.51 3.57
CA CYS A 340 2.80 18.51 2.73
C CYS A 340 2.85 19.85 1.97
N TYR A 341 4.06 20.35 1.74
CA TYR A 341 4.37 21.69 1.20
C TYR A 341 3.96 21.89 -0.25
#